data_AF-B0MKI0-F1
#
_entry.id   AF-B0MKI0-F1
#
_cell.length_a   1.000
_cell.length_b   1.000
_cell.length_c   1.000
_cell.angle_alpha   90.00
_cell.angle_beta   90.00
_cell.angle_gamma   90.00
#
_symmetry.space_group_name_H-M   'P 1'
#
loop_
_entity.id
_entity.type
_entity.pdbx_description
1 polymer ?
#
loop_
_entity_poly.entity_id
_entity_poly.type
_entity_poly.pdbx_seq_one_letter_code
_entity_poly.pdbx_strand_id
1 'polypeptide(L)' 'MSDERAIENAIVSTQMEGFEVTESDRKLLMKIIKKEITLDEALKKINSSYRN' A
#
# COMPACT_ATOMS: atom_id res chain seq x y z
N MET A 1 -8.26 -1.62 -17.46
CA MET A 1 -8.38 -1.47 -16.00
C MET A 1 -7.34 -0.44 -15.58
N SER A 2 -7.67 0.58 -14.79
CA SER A 2 -6.64 1.53 -14.30
C SER A 2 -5.91 0.93 -13.11
N ASP A 3 -4.64 1.29 -12.92
CA ASP A 3 -3.84 0.83 -11.79
C ASP A 3 -4.50 1.24 -10.45
N GLU A 4 -5.16 2.40 -10.41
CA GLU A 4 -5.94 2.89 -9.28
C GLU A 4 -7.11 1.95 -8.92
N ARG A 5 -7.82 1.43 -9.94
CA ARG A 5 -8.90 0.45 -9.72
C ARG A 5 -8.36 -0.90 -9.26
N ALA A 6 -7.19 -1.30 -9.74
CA ALA A 6 -6.54 -2.54 -9.29
C ALA A 6 -6.17 -2.44 -7.79
N ILE A 7 -5.68 -1.28 -7.35
CA ILE A 7 -5.43 -1.02 -5.93
C ILE A 7 -6.71 -1.04 -5.12
N GLU A 8 -7.76 -0.34 -5.55
CA GLU A 8 -8.97 -0.28 -4.74
C GLU A 8 -9.55 -1.69 -4.55
N ASN A 9 -9.52 -2.52 -5.61
CA ASN A 9 -9.92 -3.92 -5.50
C ASN A 9 -9.05 -4.71 -4.50
N ALA A 10 -7.74 -4.51 -4.51
CA ALA A 10 -6.82 -5.16 -3.58
C ALA A 10 -7.03 -4.70 -2.12
N ILE A 11 -7.35 -3.42 -1.92
CA ILE A 11 -7.65 -2.89 -0.59
C ILE A 11 -8.97 -3.46 -0.09
N VAL A 12 -10.01 -3.43 -0.92
CA VAL A 12 -11.32 -3.99 -0.56
C VAL A 12 -11.22 -5.49 -0.25
N SER A 13 -10.47 -6.27 -1.05
CA SER A 13 -10.25 -7.69 -0.75
C SER A 13 -9.54 -7.91 0.58
N THR A 14 -8.53 -7.11 0.89
CA THR A 14 -7.81 -7.17 2.17
C THR A 14 -8.73 -6.83 3.35
N GLN A 15 -9.57 -5.81 3.21
CA GLN A 15 -10.54 -5.42 4.24
C GLN A 15 -11.65 -6.46 4.43
N MET A 16 -12.09 -7.13 3.36
CA MET A 16 -13.07 -8.23 3.44
C MET A 16 -12.54 -9.44 4.21
N GLU A 17 -11.22 -9.66 4.21
CA GLU A 17 -10.55 -10.68 5.03
C GLU A 17 -10.40 -10.26 6.51
N GLY A 18 -10.85 -9.06 6.89
CA GLY A 18 -10.79 -8.53 8.25
C GLY A 18 -9.48 -7.83 8.59
N PHE A 19 -8.60 -7.61 7.62
CA PHE A 19 -7.37 -6.83 7.83
C PHE A 19 -7.63 -5.34 7.68
N GLU A 20 -7.08 -4.56 8.61
CA GLU A 20 -7.09 -3.11 8.51
C GLU A 20 -6.07 -2.64 7.45
N VAL A 21 -6.53 -1.75 6.57
CA VAL A 21 -5.65 -1.01 5.64
C VAL A 21 -5.72 0.45 6.03
N THR A 22 -4.61 0.98 6.55
CA THR A 22 -4.55 2.35 7.06
C THR A 22 -4.45 3.37 5.94
N GLU A 23 -4.77 4.63 6.24
CA GLU A 23 -4.57 5.75 5.31
C GLU A 23 -3.08 5.91 4.91
N SER A 24 -2.15 5.59 5.81
CA SER A 24 -0.71 5.55 5.50
C SER A 24 -0.37 4.49 4.46
N ASP A 25 -0.98 3.30 4.54
CA ASP A 25 -0.79 2.23 3.56
C ASP A 25 -1.32 2.65 2.20
N ARG A 26 -2.52 3.23 2.16
CA ARG A 26 -3.11 3.79 0.92
C ARG A 26 -2.19 4.82 0.26
N LYS A 27 -1.65 5.76 1.04
CA LYS A 27 -0.71 6.78 0.54
C LYS A 27 0.56 6.15 0.01
N LEU A 28 1.11 5.13 0.69
CA LEU A 28 2.32 4.46 0.26
C LEU A 28 2.11 3.71 -1.07
N LEU A 29 1.00 3.00 -1.20
CA LEU A 29 0.63 2.30 -2.42
C LEU A 29 0.43 3.26 -3.60
N MET A 30 -0.17 4.43 -3.37
CA MET A 30 -0.35 5.44 -4.43
C MET A 30 0.99 6.01 -4.93
N LYS A 31 1.98 6.19 -4.03
CA LYS A 31 3.33 6.60 -4.42
C LYS A 31 4.03 5.57 -5.30
N ILE A 32 3.78 4.27 -5.05
CA ILE A 32 4.31 3.17 -5.88
C ILE A 32 3.71 3.23 -7.29
N ILE A 33 2.39 3.37 -7.42
CA ILE A 33 1.73 3.49 -8.75
C ILE A 33 2.26 4.67 -9.53
N LYS A 34 2.37 5.83 -8.87
CA LYS A 34 2.87 7.05 -9.50
C LYS A 34 4.38 6.99 -9.82
N LYS A 35 5.04 5.88 -9.48
CA LYS A 35 6.49 5.69 -9.62
C LYS A 35 7.32 6.75 -8.90
N GLU A 36 6.76 7.32 -7.82
CA GLU A 36 7.45 8.28 -6.95
C GLU A 36 8.45 7.56 -6.04
N ILE A 37 8.18 6.29 -5.72
CA ILE A 37 9.06 5.40 -4.96
C ILE A 37 9.05 3.99 -5.56
N THR A 38 10.10 3.23 -5.30
CA THR A 38 10.19 1.81 -5.62
C THR A 38 9.52 0.94 -4.54
N LEU A 39 9.21 -0.31 -4.89
CA LEU A 39 8.70 -1.30 -3.94
C LEU A 39 9.70 -1.53 -2.78
N ASP A 40 10.99 -1.62 -3.08
CA ASP A 40 12.04 -1.82 -2.07
C ASP A 40 12.10 -0.68 -1.05
N GLU A 41 11.95 0.57 -1.50
CA GLU A 41 11.89 1.74 -0.60
C GLU A 41 10.65 1.73 0.28
N ALA A 42 9.50 1.32 -0.26
CA ALA A 42 8.28 1.16 0.51
C ALA A 42 8.43 0.09 1.59
N LEU A 43 8.98 -1.09 1.24
CA LEU A 43 9.21 -2.18 2.18
C LEU A 43 10.21 -1.80 3.29
N LYS A 44 11.27 -1.04 2.95
CA LYS A 44 12.21 -0.52 3.96
C LYS A 44 11.52 0.40 4.96
N LYS A 45 10.62 1.28 4.50
CA LYS A 45 9.85 2.17 5.39
C LYS A 45 8.95 1.39 6.33
N ILE A 46 8.20 0.43 5.81
CA ILE A 46 7.34 -0.45 6.60
C ILE A 46 8.17 -1.18 7.67
N ASN A 47 9.27 -1.83 7.27
CA ASN A 47 10.12 -2.59 8.19
C ASN A 47 10.81 -1.71 9.25
N SER A 48 11.12 -0.45 8.92
CA SER A 48 11.67 0.49 9.90
C SER A 48 10.64 0.91 10.97
N SER A 49 9.36 0.99 10.61
CA SER A 49 8.28 1.31 11.54
C SER A 49 7.98 0.19 12.54
N TYR A 50 8.19 -1.08 12.16
CA TYR A 50 7.98 -2.24 13.04
C TYR A 50 9.18 -2.59 13.95
N ARG A 51 10.33 -1.96 13.75
CA ARG A 51 11.56 -2.21 14.53
C ARG A 51 11.75 -1.24 15.71
N ASN A 52 10.81 -0.34 15.94
CA ASN A 52 10.76 0.57 17.10
C ASN A 52 9.65 0.14 18.05
#